data_AF-A0A2P8DF08-F1
#
_entry.id   AF-A0A2P8DF08-F1
#
_cell.length_a   1.000
_cell.length_b   1.000
_cell.length_c   1.000
_cell.angle_alpha   90.00
_cell.angle_beta   90.00
_cell.angle_gamma   90.00
#
_symmetry.space_group_name_H-M   'P 1'
#
loop_
_entity.id
_entity.type
_entity.pdbx_description
1 polymer ?
#
loop_
_entity_poly.entity_id
_entity_poly.type
_entity_poly.pdbx_seq_one_letter_code
_entity_poly.pdbx_strand_id
1 'polypeptide(L)'
;MAVTIGARVTVPGLHNWPDAHGDRSYLRCAHRHLFHIDVEARVGHDERDVEFHDLAHLVDTEARRLGHDTDTGLVDYGARSCETLARQLAVALAPIVNVATVRWSEDGEFWATITTGEDQDQ
;
A
#
# COMPACT_ATOMS: atom_id res chain seq x y z
N MET A 1 22.48 1.94 15.14
CA MET A 1 21.64 0.94 14.45
C MET A 1 20.31 1.62 14.18
N ALA A 2 19.69 1.39 13.03
CA ALA A 2 18.36 1.92 12.74
C ALA A 2 17.30 0.89 13.13
N VAL A 3 16.20 1.34 13.71
CA VAL A 3 15.03 0.50 14.02
C VAL A 3 13.93 0.85 13.04
N THR A 4 13.28 -0.17 12.50
CA THR A 4 12.04 -0.04 11.74
C THR A 4 10.90 -0.72 12.49
N ILE A 5 9.73 -0.11 12.41
CA ILE A 5 8.48 -0.72 12.83
C ILE A 5 7.63 -1.02 11.60
N GLY A 6 6.74 -2.00 11.69
CA GLY A 6 5.89 -2.40 10.58
C GLY A 6 4.43 -2.54 10.95
N ALA A 7 3.53 -2.19 10.03
CA ALA A 7 2.11 -2.49 10.11
C ALA A 7 1.65 -3.19 8.82
N ARG A 8 0.73 -4.13 8.98
CA ARG A 8 0.04 -4.81 7.88
C ARG A 8 -1.45 -4.59 8.01
N VAL A 9 -2.09 -4.20 6.91
CA VAL A 9 -3.55 -4.09 6.79
C VAL A 9 -4.06 -4.86 5.59
N THR A 10 -5.35 -5.17 5.60
CA THR A 10 -6.03 -5.81 4.47
C THR A 10 -7.20 -4.97 4.00
N VAL A 11 -7.21 -4.61 2.71
CA VAL A 11 -8.27 -3.80 2.11
C VAL A 11 -8.95 -4.61 1.00
N PRO A 12 -10.23 -4.98 1.15
CA PRO A 12 -10.96 -5.62 0.05
C PRO A 12 -11.26 -4.58 -1.03
N GLY A 13 -10.91 -4.88 -2.27
CA GLY A 13 -11.05 -3.90 -3.36
C GLY A 13 -11.21 -4.52 -4.73
N LEU A 14 -11.45 -3.65 -5.70
CA LEU A 14 -11.59 -3.95 -7.12
C LEU A 14 -10.48 -3.24 -7.89
N HIS A 15 -9.97 -3.89 -8.93
CA HIS A 15 -9.17 -3.21 -9.95
C HIS A 15 -9.20 -4.00 -11.26
N ASN A 16 -8.56 -3.49 -12.31
CA ASN A 16 -8.42 -4.22 -13.56
C ASN A 16 -7.18 -3.83 -14.35
N TRP A 17 -6.86 -4.64 -15.37
CA TRP A 17 -5.91 -4.29 -16.41
C TRP A 17 -6.61 -4.28 -17.77
N PRO A 18 -7.16 -3.12 -18.21
CA PRO A 18 -7.96 -3.01 -19.44
C PRO A 18 -7.26 -3.54 -20.70
N ASP A 19 -5.93 -3.38 -20.77
CA ASP A 19 -5.12 -3.75 -21.94
C ASP A 19 -4.61 -5.20 -21.89
N ALA A 20 -4.98 -5.99 -20.87
CA ALA A 20 -4.60 -7.39 -20.77
C ALA A 20 -5.06 -8.15 -22.03
N HIS A 21 -4.30 -9.13 -22.51
CA HIS A 21 -4.62 -9.82 -23.77
C HIS A 21 -4.11 -11.26 -23.78
N GLY A 22 -4.63 -12.04 -24.74
CA GLY A 22 -4.37 -13.48 -24.82
C GLY A 22 -4.88 -14.19 -23.57
N ASP A 23 -4.04 -15.05 -23.00
CA ASP A 23 -4.34 -15.86 -21.82
C ASP A 23 -4.62 -15.02 -20.56
N ARG A 24 -4.29 -13.73 -20.58
CA ARG A 24 -4.52 -12.77 -19.49
C ARG A 24 -5.80 -11.95 -19.65
N SER A 25 -6.60 -12.22 -20.69
CA SER A 25 -7.83 -11.48 -20.98
C SER A 25 -8.84 -11.45 -19.83
N TYR A 26 -8.77 -12.42 -18.91
CA TYR A 26 -9.58 -12.44 -17.69
C TYR A 26 -9.33 -11.25 -16.75
N LEU A 27 -8.20 -10.55 -16.87
CA LEU A 27 -7.83 -9.38 -16.06
C LEU A 27 -8.46 -8.06 -16.56
N ARG A 28 -9.13 -8.05 -17.72
CA ARG A 28 -9.66 -6.82 -18.34
C ARG A 28 -10.79 -6.17 -17.55
N CYS A 29 -11.66 -6.98 -16.98
CA CYS A 29 -12.81 -6.51 -16.23
C CYS A 29 -12.42 -6.27 -14.77
N ALA A 30 -13.12 -5.37 -14.10
CA ALA A 30 -12.98 -5.17 -12.66
C ALA A 30 -13.20 -6.50 -11.94
N HIS A 31 -12.22 -6.90 -11.12
CA HIS A 31 -12.27 -8.12 -10.34
C HIS A 31 -11.75 -7.84 -8.93
N ARG A 32 -12.19 -8.71 -8.01
CA ARG A 32 -12.00 -8.51 -6.58
C ARG A 32 -10.70 -9.15 -6.11
N HIS A 33 -10.01 -8.43 -5.26
CA HIS A 33 -8.85 -8.88 -4.49
C HIS A 33 -9.03 -8.61 -3.00
N LEU A 34 -8.23 -9.29 -2.18
CA LEU A 34 -8.02 -8.91 -0.79
C LEU A 34 -6.61 -8.33 -0.67
N PHE A 35 -6.47 -7.02 -0.91
CA PHE A 35 -5.15 -6.41 -0.96
C PHE A 35 -4.47 -6.49 0.40
N HIS A 36 -3.26 -7.05 0.43
CA HIS A 36 -2.38 -7.09 1.61
C HIS A 36 -1.33 -6.00 1.48
N ILE A 37 -1.32 -5.07 2.43
CA ILE A 37 -0.50 -3.87 2.38
C ILE A 37 0.38 -3.83 3.62
N ASP A 38 1.70 -3.85 3.40
CA ASP A 38 2.70 -3.76 4.45
C ASP A 38 3.43 -2.44 4.33
N VAL A 39 3.58 -1.73 5.44
CA VAL A 39 4.39 -0.52 5.51
C VAL A 39 5.36 -0.64 6.67
N GLU A 40 6.62 -0.37 6.40
CA GLU A 40 7.64 -0.19 7.42
C GLU A 40 8.02 1.29 7.52
N ALA A 41 8.18 1.79 8.74
CA ALA A 41 8.62 3.15 9.04
C ALA A 41 9.88 3.11 9.92
N ARG A 42 10.84 4.01 9.65
CA ARG A 42 12.02 4.22 10.49
C ARG A 42 11.64 5.04 11.72
N VAL A 43 12.15 4.65 12.88
CA VAL A 43 11.97 5.38 14.16
C VAL A 43 13.29 5.93 14.66
N GLY A 44 13.23 7.08 15.35
CA GLY A 44 14.38 7.78 15.90
C GLY A 44 14.79 7.32 17.30
N HIS A 45 13.89 6.65 18.05
CA HIS A 45 14.19 6.13 19.38
C HIS A 45 13.33 4.92 19.77
N ASP A 46 13.80 4.15 20.76
CA ASP A 46 13.24 2.84 21.14
C ASP A 46 12.04 2.91 22.11
N GLU A 47 11.53 4.12 22.36
CA GLU A 47 10.46 4.41 23.33
C GLU A 47 9.14 4.78 22.65
N ARG A 48 8.58 3.86 21.85
CA ARG A 48 7.28 4.03 21.15
C ARG A 48 7.20 5.37 20.38
N ASP A 49 8.23 5.67 19.58
CA ASP A 49 8.26 6.85 18.70
C ASP A 49 7.03 6.91 17.77
N VAL A 50 6.64 5.76 17.23
CA VAL A 50 5.38 5.56 16.54
C VAL A 50 4.66 4.35 17.13
N GLU A 51 3.39 4.52 17.51
CA GLU A 51 2.54 3.45 18.02
C GLU A 51 2.05 2.57 16.85
N PHE A 52 2.02 1.24 17.05
CA PHE A 52 1.76 0.29 15.96
C PHE A 52 0.34 0.38 15.39
N HIS A 53 -0.68 0.60 16.23
CA HIS A 53 -2.06 0.76 15.78
C HIS A 53 -2.27 2.11 15.09
N ASP A 54 -1.61 3.17 15.54
CA ASP A 54 -1.64 4.46 14.84
C ASP A 54 -1.05 4.34 13.42
N LEU A 55 0.08 3.63 13.26
CA LEU A 55 0.63 3.32 11.94
C LEU A 55 -0.35 2.48 11.10
N ALA A 56 -0.93 1.42 11.69
CA ALA A 56 -1.90 0.58 10.98
C ALA A 56 -3.14 1.37 10.52
N HIS A 57 -3.71 2.22 11.38
CA HIS A 57 -4.85 3.06 11.05
C HIS A 57 -4.52 4.07 9.94
N LEU A 58 -3.34 4.68 10.01
CA LEU A 58 -2.86 5.59 8.97
C LEU A 58 -2.74 4.86 7.63
N VAL A 59 -2.12 3.68 7.60
CA VAL A 59 -1.95 2.88 6.38
C VAL A 59 -3.31 2.46 5.79
N ASP A 60 -4.25 1.96 6.59
CA ASP A 60 -5.60 1.61 6.11
C ASP A 60 -6.33 2.84 5.55
N THR A 61 -6.28 3.97 6.26
CA THR A 61 -6.94 5.21 5.85
C THR A 61 -6.39 5.72 4.52
N GLU A 62 -5.06 5.83 4.39
CA GLU A 62 -4.45 6.33 3.17
C GLU A 62 -4.60 5.34 2.00
N ALA A 63 -4.48 4.03 2.26
CA ALA A 63 -4.72 3.02 1.23
C ALA A 63 -6.15 3.06 0.68
N ARG A 64 -7.16 3.31 1.52
CA ARG A 64 -8.55 3.48 1.09
C ARG A 64 -8.75 4.78 0.30
N ARG A 65 -8.16 5.88 0.75
CA ARG A 65 -8.21 7.20 0.07
C ARG A 65 -7.64 7.20 -1.33
N LEU A 66 -6.75 6.26 -1.65
CA LEU A 66 -6.24 6.12 -3.02
C LEU A 66 -7.34 5.74 -4.01
N GLY A 67 -8.39 5.04 -3.59
CA GLY A 67 -9.48 4.58 -4.45
C GLY A 67 -10.81 5.30 -4.20
N HIS A 68 -11.87 4.73 -4.76
CA HIS A 68 -13.25 5.18 -4.55
C HIS A 68 -14.04 4.12 -3.81
N ASP A 69 -14.73 4.49 -2.73
CA ASP A 69 -15.64 3.59 -2.06
C ASP A 69 -16.80 3.21 -2.98
N THR A 70 -17.12 1.93 -3.01
CA THR A 70 -18.30 1.39 -3.67
C THR A 70 -19.45 1.21 -2.67
N ASP A 71 -20.67 1.11 -3.17
CA ASP A 71 -21.86 0.80 -2.34
C ASP A 71 -21.78 -0.57 -1.63
N THR A 72 -20.80 -1.40 -2.00
CA THR A 72 -20.54 -2.72 -1.40
C THR A 72 -19.48 -2.72 -0.30
N GLY A 73 -18.91 -1.57 0.04
CA GLY A 73 -17.82 -1.44 1.01
C GLY A 73 -16.44 -1.90 0.49
N LEU A 74 -16.34 -2.20 -0.81
CA LEU A 74 -15.07 -2.40 -1.51
C LEU A 74 -14.49 -1.05 -1.96
N VAL A 75 -13.17 -0.97 -2.05
CA VAL A 75 -12.47 0.17 -2.66
C VAL A 75 -12.16 -0.13 -4.12
N ASP A 76 -12.59 0.71 -5.04
CA ASP A 76 -12.24 0.62 -6.46
C ASP A 76 -10.94 1.40 -6.75
N TYR A 77 -9.91 0.67 -7.15
CA TYR A 77 -8.60 1.21 -7.52
C TYR A 77 -8.46 1.46 -9.03
N GLY A 78 -9.44 1.08 -9.85
CA GLY A 78 -9.47 1.27 -11.30
C GLY A 78 -8.35 0.51 -12.01
N ALA A 79 -7.75 1.12 -13.04
CA ALA A 79 -6.74 0.48 -13.89
C ALA A 79 -5.31 0.48 -13.31
N ARG A 80 -5.15 0.64 -11.98
CA ARG A 80 -3.84 0.81 -11.34
C ARG A 80 -3.25 -0.53 -10.91
N SER A 81 -1.95 -0.69 -11.19
CA SER A 81 -1.16 -1.85 -10.77
C SER A 81 -0.68 -1.73 -9.32
N CYS A 82 -0.23 -2.83 -8.73
CA CYS A 82 0.40 -2.86 -7.41
C CYS A 82 1.58 -1.90 -7.29
N GLU A 83 2.42 -1.76 -8.32
CA GLU A 83 3.55 -0.82 -8.32
C GLU A 83 3.08 0.64 -8.23
N THR A 84 1.99 0.96 -8.93
CA THR A 84 1.40 2.30 -8.92
C THR A 84 0.80 2.60 -7.54
N LEU A 85 0.03 1.66 -7.00
CA LEU A 85 -0.61 1.81 -5.69
C LEU A 85 0.41 1.88 -4.55
N ALA A 86 1.42 1.01 -4.54
CA ALA A 86 2.50 1.07 -3.57
C ALA A 86 3.25 2.41 -3.60
N ARG A 87 3.51 2.95 -4.80
CA ARG A 87 4.18 4.26 -4.96
C ARG A 87 3.31 5.41 -4.49
N GLN A 88 2.03 5.41 -4.85
CA GLN A 88 1.09 6.44 -4.41
C GLN A 88 0.92 6.42 -2.88
N LEU A 89 0.87 5.24 -2.27
CA LEU A 89 0.80 5.11 -0.82
C LEU A 89 2.09 5.62 -0.15
N ALA A 90 3.26 5.28 -0.69
CA ALA A 90 4.52 5.82 -0.18
C ALA A 90 4.56 7.36 -0.22
N VAL A 91 4.07 7.97 -1.30
CA VAL A 91 3.97 9.43 -1.45
C VAL A 91 2.97 10.03 -0.45
N ALA A 92 1.82 9.38 -0.22
CA ALA A 92 0.82 9.85 0.72
C ALA A 92 1.29 9.80 2.18
N LEU A 93 2.10 8.78 2.52
CA LEU A 93 2.60 8.56 3.88
C LEU A 93 3.87 9.36 4.22
N ALA A 94 4.72 9.65 3.23
CA ALA A 94 5.98 10.37 3.41
C ALA A 94 5.90 11.70 4.22
N PRO A 95 4.87 12.56 4.06
CA PRO A 95 4.77 13.78 4.88
C PRO A 95 4.35 13.53 6.34
N ILE A 96 3.97 12.30 6.71
CA ILE A 96 3.40 11.95 8.02
C ILE A 96 4.36 11.05 8.81
N VAL A 97 4.99 10.08 8.14
CA VAL A 97 5.92 9.12 8.75
C VAL A 97 7.16 8.94 7.89
N ASN A 98 8.30 8.61 8.52
CA ASN A 98 9.52 8.25 7.80
C ASN A 98 9.38 6.84 7.22
N VAL A 99 8.67 6.72 6.10
CA VAL A 99 8.47 5.45 5.37
C VAL A 99 9.84 4.87 5.01
N ALA A 100 10.04 3.58 5.27
CA ALA A 100 11.17 2.78 4.80
C ALA A 100 10.79 1.93 3.59
N THR A 101 9.69 1.18 3.72
CA THR A 101 9.19 0.31 2.66
C THR A 101 7.67 0.34 2.59
N VAL A 102 7.13 0.21 1.38
CA VAL A 102 5.71 -0.05 1.13
C VAL A 102 5.60 -1.26 0.22
N ARG A 103 4.89 -2.29 0.65
CA ARG A 103 4.58 -3.49 -0.13
C ARG A 103 3.08 -3.55 -0.38
N TRP A 104 2.71 -3.81 -1.64
CA TRP A 104 1.32 -3.98 -2.05
C TRP A 104 1.15 -5.31 -2.78
N SER A 105 0.26 -6.15 -2.27
CA SER A 105 -0.06 -7.46 -2.83
C SER A 105 -1.55 -7.58 -3.09
N GLU A 106 -1.93 -8.21 -4.20
CA GLU A 106 -3.33 -8.43 -4.57
C GLU A 106 -3.99 -9.49 -3.66
N ASP A 107 -3.30 -10.60 -3.40
CA ASP A 107 -3.88 -11.73 -2.64
C ASP A 107 -2.88 -12.39 -1.66
N GLY A 108 -1.76 -11.72 -1.37
CA GLY A 108 -0.71 -12.23 -0.50
C GLY A 108 0.30 -13.16 -1.17
N GLU A 109 0.14 -13.46 -2.47
CA GLU A 109 1.02 -14.35 -3.23
C GLU A 109 2.14 -13.59 -3.97
N PHE A 110 1.79 -12.50 -4.66
CA PHE A 110 2.71 -11.67 -5.44
C PHE A 110 2.58 -10.20 -5.03
N TRP A 111 3.67 -9.44 -5.11
CA TRP A 111 3.67 -8.05 -4.63
C TRP A 111 4.65 -7.14 -5.34
N ALA A 112 4.33 -5.85 -5.31
CA ALA A 112 5.26 -4.77 -5.59
C ALA A 112 5.85 -4.22 -4.29
N THR A 113 7.11 -3.76 -4.31
CA THR A 113 7.74 -3.08 -3.17
C THR A 113 8.35 -1.75 -3.62
N ILE A 114 8.09 -0.69 -2.87
CA ILE A 114 8.77 0.60 -2.95
C ILE A 114 9.68 0.73 -1.74
N THR A 115 10.95 1.03 -1.97
CA THR A 115 11.91 1.35 -0.92
C THR A 115 12.30 2.81 -1.06
N THR A 116 12.22 3.55 0.03
CA THR A 116 12.68 4.95 0.09
C THR A 116 14.12 4.97 0.60
N GLY A 117 14.93 5.88 0.04
CA GLY A 117 16.24 6.17 0.61
C GLY A 117 16.11 6.79 2.00
N GLU A 118 17.18 6.72 2.78
CA GLU A 118 17.39 7.75 3.81
C GLU A 118 17.74 9.01 3.03
N ASP A 119 16.98 10.10 3.19
CA ASP A 119 17.43 11.41 2.71
C ASP A 119 18.79 11.65 3.36
N GLN A 120 19.86 11.51 2.57
CA GLN A 120 21.14 12.10 2.90
C GLN A 120 20.98 13.59 2.65
N ASP A 121 20.44 14.30 3.63
CA ASP A 121 20.61 15.74 3.72
C ASP A 121 22.12 16.00 3.68
N GLN A 122 22.54 16.61 2.57
CA GLN A 122 23.89 16.98 2.22
C GLN A 122 24.13 18.45 2.57
#